data_AF-A0A0H5Q7N7-F1
#
_entry.id   AF-A0A0H5Q7N7-F1
#
_cell.length_a   1.000
_cell.length_b   1.000
_cell.length_c   1.000
_cell.angle_alpha   90.00
_cell.angle_beta   90.00
_cell.angle_gamma   90.00
#
_symmetry.space_group_name_H-M   'P 1'
#
loop_
_entity.id
_entity.type
_entity.pdbx_description
1 polymer ?
#
loop_
_entity_poly.entity_id
_entity_poly.type
_entity_poly.pdbx_seq_one_letter_code
_entity_poly.pdbx_strand_id
1 'polypeptide(L)'
;MPKKSPIRAQSNYRQLRLTATQERNGRFSYSIYAKPLNADWTQHTCLLRAHIDIPDFPLHSTEDVVVALVAILEGQFLPDLT
;
A
#
# COMPACT_ATOMS: atom_id res chain seq x y z
N MET A 1 41.61 -5.23 -11.68
CA MET A 1 40.24 -4.82 -12.07
C MET A 1 39.50 -4.36 -10.82
N PRO A 2 38.98 -3.13 -10.73
CA PRO A 2 38.17 -2.75 -9.59
C PRO A 2 36.85 -3.50 -9.63
N LYS A 3 36.50 -4.18 -8.53
CA LYS A 3 35.17 -4.80 -8.34
C LYS A 3 34.13 -3.68 -8.40
N LYS A 4 33.25 -3.69 -9.41
CA LYS A 4 32.05 -2.83 -9.44
C LYS A 4 31.31 -3.05 -8.12
N SER A 5 31.19 -2.02 -7.31
CA SER A 5 30.32 -2.04 -6.14
C SER A 5 28.90 -2.40 -6.62
N PRO A 6 28.18 -3.29 -5.91
CA PRO A 6 26.80 -3.59 -6.29
C PRO A 6 26.00 -2.29 -6.28
N ILE A 7 25.30 -2.02 -7.38
CA ILE A 7 24.36 -0.89 -7.46
C ILE A 7 23.33 -1.15 -6.36
N ARG A 8 23.38 -0.37 -5.28
CA ARG A 8 22.36 -0.43 -4.24
C ARG A 8 21.07 0.11 -4.86
N ALA A 9 19.98 -0.63 -4.71
CA ALA A 9 18.66 -0.16 -5.10
C ALA A 9 18.41 1.21 -4.44
N GLN A 10 18.09 2.22 -5.25
CA GLN A 10 17.80 3.56 -4.79
C GLN A 10 16.28 3.76 -4.81
N SER A 11 15.69 3.99 -3.64
CA SER A 11 14.30 4.41 -3.52
C SER A 11 14.21 5.93 -3.47
N ASN A 12 13.27 6.54 -4.18
CA ASN A 12 12.97 7.97 -4.04
C ASN A 12 12.10 8.27 -2.79
N TYR A 13 11.57 7.22 -2.16
CA TYR A 13 10.63 7.32 -1.04
C TYR A 13 11.24 6.76 0.24
N ARG A 14 11.03 7.48 1.36
CA ARG A 14 11.45 7.06 2.70
C ARG A 14 10.50 6.06 3.32
N GLN A 15 9.20 6.25 3.11
CA GLN A 15 8.17 5.50 3.82
C GLN A 15 6.88 5.46 3.00
N LEU A 16 6.22 4.30 3.04
CA LEU A 16 4.82 4.15 2.65
C LEU A 16 3.96 3.94 3.90
N ARG A 17 2.73 4.45 3.89
CA ARG A 17 1.69 4.14 4.88
C ARG A 17 0.43 3.70 4.17
N LEU A 18 -0.10 2.56 4.58
CA LEU A 18 -1.37 2.07 4.14
C LEU A 18 -2.36 2.20 5.29
N THR A 19 -3.57 2.62 4.96
CA THR A 19 -4.68 2.70 5.90
C THR A 19 -5.85 1.93 5.32
N ALA A 20 -6.48 1.10 6.13
CA ALA A 20 -7.73 0.41 5.80
C ALA A 20 -8.81 0.86 6.78
N THR A 21 -10.05 0.94 6.30
CA THR A 21 -11.21 1.27 7.13
C THR A 21 -12.40 0.48 6.61
N GLN A 22 -12.98 -0.35 7.47
CA GLN A 22 -14.24 -0.99 7.21
C GLN A 22 -15.38 -0.11 7.72
N GLU A 23 -16.28 0.26 6.83
CA GLU A 23 -17.45 1.05 7.15
C GLU A 23 -18.63 0.15 7.54
N ARG A 24 -19.58 0.70 8.30
CA ARG A 24 -20.71 -0.07 8.85
C ARG A 24 -21.64 -0.66 7.79
N ASN A 25 -21.59 -0.17 6.57
CA ASN A 25 -22.37 -0.66 5.43
C ASN A 25 -21.67 -1.78 4.65
N GLY A 26 -20.53 -2.30 5.14
CA GLY A 26 -19.75 -3.34 4.48
C GLY A 26 -18.74 -2.82 3.46
N ARG A 27 -18.67 -1.50 3.22
CA ARG A 27 -17.67 -0.91 2.33
C ARG A 27 -16.28 -0.97 2.97
N PHE A 28 -15.28 -1.39 2.20
CA PHE A 28 -13.89 -1.34 2.61
C PHE A 28 -13.13 -0.24 1.87
N SER A 29 -12.74 0.78 2.62
CA SER A 29 -12.01 1.93 2.12
C SER A 29 -10.53 1.79 2.46
N TYR A 30 -9.65 2.15 1.53
CA TYR A 30 -8.20 2.16 1.78
C TYR A 30 -7.54 3.40 1.19
N SER A 31 -6.39 3.77 1.74
CA SER A 31 -5.52 4.79 1.15
C SER A 31 -4.05 4.48 1.34
N ILE A 32 -3.26 4.95 0.38
CA ILE A 32 -1.80 4.78 0.30
C ILE A 32 -1.18 6.17 0.32
N TYR A 33 -0.23 6.37 1.23
CA TYR A 33 0.55 7.60 1.36
C TYR A 33 2.03 7.28 1.18
N ALA A 34 2.78 8.17 0.54
CA ALA A 34 4.20 7.97 0.27
C ALA A 34 5.06 9.18 0.59
N LYS A 35 5.85 9.12 1.66
CA LYS A 35 6.78 10.18 2.05
C LYS A 35 8.07 10.11 1.23
N PRO A 36 8.42 11.15 0.47
CA PRO A 36 9.72 11.25 -0.21
C PRO A 36 10.90 11.25 0.75
N LEU A 37 12.10 10.91 0.28
CA LEU A 37 13.32 10.87 1.10
C LEU A 37 13.63 12.17 1.84
N ASN A 38 13.40 13.31 1.19
CA ASN A 38 13.84 14.63 1.66
C ASN A 38 12.66 15.57 1.98
N ALA A 39 11.48 15.01 2.25
CA ALA A 39 10.30 15.79 2.56
C ALA A 39 9.74 15.37 3.91
N ASP A 40 9.04 16.28 4.59
CA ASP A 40 8.29 15.98 5.80
C ASP A 40 6.96 15.26 5.49
N TRP A 41 6.36 14.65 6.52
CA TRP A 41 5.08 13.99 6.37
C TRP A 41 3.97 15.05 6.31
N THR A 42 3.18 15.07 5.24
CA THR A 42 2.03 15.98 5.10
C THR A 42 0.76 15.21 4.72
N GLN A 43 -0.42 15.77 4.98
CA GLN A 43 -1.68 15.13 4.58
C GLN A 43 -1.87 15.08 3.05
N HIS A 44 -1.17 15.94 2.30
CA HIS A 44 -1.15 15.96 0.82
C HIS A 44 -0.34 14.81 0.21
N THR A 45 0.29 13.99 1.04
CA THR A 45 1.14 12.86 0.61
C THR A 45 0.32 11.63 0.21
N CYS A 46 -0.99 11.76 -0.01
CA CYS A 46 -1.88 10.70 -0.47
C CYS A 46 -1.65 10.40 -1.95
N LEU A 47 -1.25 9.17 -2.27
CA LEU A 47 -1.09 8.71 -3.65
C LEU A 47 -2.40 8.16 -4.21
N LEU A 48 -3.10 7.37 -3.40
CA LEU A 48 -4.35 6.72 -3.78
C LEU A 48 -5.29 6.71 -2.59
N ARG A 49 -6.57 6.97 -2.87
CA ARG A 49 -7.67 6.62 -1.98
C ARG A 49 -8.74 5.96 -2.84
N ALA A 50 -9.18 4.78 -2.43
CA ALA A 50 -10.23 4.04 -3.12
C ALA A 50 -11.06 3.23 -2.12
N HIS A 51 -12.08 2.58 -2.64
CA HIS A 51 -12.89 1.64 -1.89
C HIS A 51 -13.23 0.47 -2.80
N ILE A 52 -13.47 -0.67 -2.16
CA ILE A 52 -14.06 -1.84 -2.78
C ILE A 52 -15.18 -2.35 -1.90
N ASP A 53 -16.19 -2.91 -2.52
CA ASP A 53 -17.19 -3.70 -1.82
C ASP A 53 -16.62 -5.10 -1.66
N ILE A 54 -16.46 -5.55 -0.41
CA ILE A 54 -16.03 -6.93 -0.10
C ILE A 54 -17.15 -7.64 0.66
N PRO A 55 -18.27 -7.96 -0.03
CA PRO A 55 -19.41 -8.61 0.61
C PRO A 55 -19.03 -9.99 1.17
N ASP A 56 -18.10 -10.70 0.49
CA ASP A 56 -17.76 -12.10 0.78
C ASP A 56 -16.42 -12.28 1.49
N PHE A 57 -15.70 -11.19 1.83
CA PHE A 57 -14.41 -11.27 2.51
C PHE A 57 -14.54 -10.76 3.95
N PRO A 58 -14.87 -11.63 4.91
CA PRO A 58 -15.05 -11.22 6.28
C PRO A 58 -13.71 -10.79 6.91
N LEU A 59 -13.65 -9.54 7.39
CA LEU A 59 -12.51 -8.99 8.09
C LEU A 59 -12.69 -9.18 9.60
N HIS A 60 -12.40 -10.37 10.11
CA HIS A 60 -12.61 -10.71 11.52
C HIS A 60 -11.39 -10.41 12.41
N SER A 61 -10.21 -10.33 11.79
CA SER A 61 -8.93 -10.16 12.45
C SER A 61 -8.08 -9.08 11.78
N THR A 62 -6.96 -8.73 12.40
CA THR A 62 -6.00 -7.78 11.78
C THR A 62 -5.33 -8.43 10.58
N GLU A 63 -5.09 -9.74 10.65
CA GLU A 63 -4.50 -10.56 9.59
C GLU A 63 -5.36 -10.56 8.33
N ASP A 64 -6.69 -10.67 8.46
CA ASP A 64 -7.61 -10.59 7.32
C ASP A 64 -7.49 -9.24 6.59
N VAL A 65 -7.35 -8.15 7.35
CA VAL A 65 -7.15 -6.79 6.79
C VAL A 65 -5.82 -6.71 6.04
N VAL A 66 -4.75 -7.31 6.57
CA VAL A 66 -3.45 -7.34 5.90
C VAL A 66 -3.52 -8.14 4.60
N VAL A 67 -4.14 -9.33 4.62
CA VAL A 67 -4.33 -10.16 3.43
C VAL A 67 -5.14 -9.43 2.37
N ALA A 68 -6.25 -8.79 2.75
CA ALA A 68 -7.06 -7.99 1.84
C ALA A 68 -6.25 -6.85 1.19
N LEU A 69 -5.45 -6.12 1.99
CA LEU A 69 -4.58 -5.07 1.45
C LEU A 69 -3.53 -5.61 0.49
N VAL A 70 -2.88 -6.74 0.78
CA VAL A 70 -1.91 -7.37 -0.12
C VAL A 70 -2.57 -7.76 -1.45
N ALA A 71 -3.71 -8.44 -1.40
CA ALA A 71 -4.43 -8.85 -2.61
C ALA A 71 -4.85 -7.65 -3.49
N ILE A 72 -5.30 -6.55 -2.86
CA ILE A 72 -5.62 -5.31 -3.58
C ILE A 72 -4.36 -4.74 -4.25
N LEU A 73 -3.23 -4.71 -3.55
CA LEU A 73 -1.98 -4.18 -4.11
C LEU A 73 -1.48 -5.04 -5.26
N GLU A 74 -1.51 -6.36 -5.12
CA GLU A 74 -1.13 -7.30 -6.17
C GLU A 74 -1.99 -7.09 -7.42
N GLY A 75 -3.31 -7.10 -7.27
CA GLY A 75 -4.24 -6.98 -8.40
C GLY A 75 -4.22 -5.61 -9.10
N GLN A 76 -3.96 -4.51 -8.38
CA GLN A 76 -4.00 -3.17 -8.96
C GLN A 76 -2.65 -2.60 -9.39
N PHE A 77 -1.57 -2.96 -8.70
CA PHE A 77 -0.26 -2.31 -8.88
C PHE A 77 0.82 -3.24 -9.38
N LEU A 78 0.63 -4.56 -9.27
CA LEU A 78 1.62 -5.56 -9.67
C LEU A 78 1.02 -6.58 -10.65
N PRO A 79 0.31 -6.16 -11.72
CA PRO A 79 -0.42 -7.08 -12.58
C PRO A 79 0.48 -8.11 -13.30
N ASP A 80 1.79 -7.86 -13.40
CA ASP A 80 2.75 -8.70 -14.13
C ASP A 80 3.75 -9.47 -13.23
N LEU A 81 3.51 -9.52 -11.91
CA LEU A 81 4.40 -10.21 -10.96
C LEU A 81 3.91 -11.62 -10.57
N THR A 82 2.82 -12.09 -11.17
CA THR A 82 2.25 -13.43 -11.01
C THR A 82 2.33 -14.25 -12.30
#